data_AF-A0A813FKN3-F1
#
_entry.id   AF-A0A813FKN3-F1
#
_cell.length_a   1.000
_cell.length_b   1.000
_cell.length_c   1.000
_cell.angle_alpha   90.00
_cell.angle_beta   90.00
_cell.angle_gamma   90.00
#
_symmetry.space_group_name_H-M   'P 1'
#
loop_
_entity.id
_entity.type
_entity.pdbx_description
1 polymer ?
#
loop_
_entity_poly.entity_id
_entity_poly.type
_entity_poly.pdbx_seq_one_letter_code
_entity_poly.pdbx_strand_id
1 'polypeptide(L)'
;DEKSETRLFQGEALLRRMIRLGLLLESEKKLDYVLGLTTAKIMERRLQTKVFKLGLAKSIHHARTLIRQRHIRVGKQICDIPSFLVRLDSEKHIDFALTSPFGGGRPGRVRRKNMASKGAGGGGGVGDDEEGWDLEPCCAGSKLQVLAMGKKSYRNNGSTFRKPKRPFEKERLDAEMKIVGEYGLKNKREVWRVQYALAKIRTAARTLLTQDEKSETRLFQGEALLRRMIRLGLLLESEKKLDYVLGLTTAKIMERRLQTKVFKLGLAKSIHHARTLIRQRHIRVGKQICDIPSFLVRLDSEKHIDFALTSPFGGGRPGRVRRKNMASKGAGGGGGGGDDEED
;
A
#
# COMPACT_ATOMS: atom_id res chain seq x y z
N ASP A 1 50.60 16.18 -8.01
CA ASP A 1 49.89 17.41 -8.42
C ASP A 1 48.60 17.19 -9.23
N GLU A 2 48.36 16.02 -9.84
CA GLU A 2 47.08 15.73 -10.53
C GLU A 2 45.85 15.65 -9.59
N LYS A 3 46.04 15.21 -8.34
CA LYS A 3 44.95 15.13 -7.34
C LYS A 3 44.50 16.52 -6.85
N SER A 4 45.34 17.55 -6.94
CA SER A 4 44.97 18.93 -6.59
C SER A 4 44.21 19.61 -7.72
N GLU A 5 44.64 19.42 -8.97
CA GLU A 5 43.96 19.99 -10.14
C GLU A 5 42.55 19.39 -10.34
N THR A 6 42.41 18.08 -10.17
CA THR A 6 41.09 17.41 -10.24
C THR A 6 40.13 17.89 -9.14
N ARG A 7 40.62 18.19 -7.93
CA ARG A 7 39.81 18.75 -6.83
C ARG A 7 39.37 20.19 -7.12
N LEU A 8 40.26 21.03 -7.64
CA LEU A 8 39.94 22.39 -8.05
C LEU A 8 38.88 22.41 -9.16
N PHE A 9 39.04 21.54 -10.16
CA PHE A 9 38.09 21.40 -11.27
C PHE A 9 36.69 20.95 -10.78
N GLN A 10 36.63 19.97 -9.87
CA GLN A 10 35.37 19.53 -9.27
C GLN A 10 34.70 20.62 -8.43
N GLY A 11 35.49 21.40 -7.67
CA GLY A 11 35.00 22.53 -6.88
C GLY A 11 34.39 23.63 -7.73
N GLU A 12 35.08 24.04 -8.81
CA GLU A 12 34.55 25.03 -9.75
C GLU A 12 33.30 24.54 -10.48
N ALA A 13 33.28 23.27 -10.91
CA ALA A 13 32.12 22.68 -11.57
C ALA A 13 30.88 22.68 -10.66
N LEU A 14 31.08 22.41 -9.36
CA LEU A 14 30.03 22.47 -8.35
C LEU A 14 29.50 23.89 -8.18
N LEU A 15 30.37 24.90 -8.03
CA LEU A 15 29.98 26.31 -7.90
C LEU A 15 29.20 26.78 -9.14
N ARG A 16 29.68 26.49 -10.36
CA ARG A 16 28.97 26.81 -11.62
C ARG A 16 27.60 26.12 -11.71
N ARG A 17 27.45 24.91 -11.17
CA ARG A 17 26.14 24.22 -11.12
C ARG A 17 25.18 24.90 -10.13
N MET A 18 25.67 25.31 -8.96
CA MET A 18 24.85 25.95 -7.93
C MET A 18 24.37 27.34 -8.34
N ILE A 19 25.19 28.12 -9.04
CA ILE A 19 24.81 29.42 -9.60
C ILE A 19 23.74 29.27 -10.68
N ARG A 20 23.88 28.30 -11.58
CA ARG A 20 22.84 27.99 -12.59
C ARG A 20 21.49 27.60 -11.98
N LEU A 21 21.51 26.99 -10.80
CA LEU A 21 20.31 26.64 -10.03
C LEU A 21 19.77 27.82 -9.20
N GLY A 22 20.49 28.94 -9.10
CA GLY A 22 20.15 30.09 -8.29
C GLY A 22 20.25 29.84 -6.78
N LEU A 23 21.16 28.95 -6.37
CA LEU A 23 21.42 28.66 -4.95
C LEU A 23 22.53 29.54 -4.35
N LEU A 24 23.39 30.10 -5.19
CA LEU A 24 24.45 31.05 -4.87
C LEU A 24 24.39 32.22 -5.85
N LEU A 25 24.77 33.41 -5.40
CA LEU A 25 24.93 34.58 -6.27
C LEU A 25 26.28 34.53 -7.00
N GLU A 26 26.40 35.27 -8.10
CA GLU A 26 27.63 35.38 -8.91
C GLU A 26 28.81 35.95 -8.09
N SER A 27 28.50 36.77 -7.07
CA SER A 27 29.44 37.35 -6.10
C SER A 27 29.89 36.36 -5.01
N GLU A 28 29.17 35.27 -4.80
CA GLU A 28 29.40 34.26 -3.75
C GLU A 28 30.08 33.00 -4.30
N LYS A 29 30.94 33.15 -5.32
CA LYS A 29 31.70 32.06 -5.97
C LYS A 29 32.84 31.49 -5.10
N LYS A 30 32.58 31.20 -3.81
CA LYS A 30 33.52 30.55 -2.89
C LYS A 30 32.86 29.35 -2.21
N LEU A 31 33.64 28.31 -1.94
CA LEU A 31 33.15 27.06 -1.34
C LEU A 31 32.59 27.25 0.08
N ASP A 32 33.04 28.26 0.81
CA ASP A 32 32.56 28.54 2.18
C ASP A 32 31.05 28.86 2.21
N TYR A 33 30.53 29.49 1.15
CA TYR A 33 29.08 29.78 1.03
C TYR A 33 28.25 28.52 0.75
N VAL A 34 28.87 27.44 0.25
CA VAL A 34 28.20 26.14 0.07
C VAL A 34 27.90 25.51 1.43
N LEU A 35 28.80 25.64 2.40
CA LEU A 35 28.61 25.13 3.76
C LEU A 35 27.53 25.92 4.52
N GLY A 36 27.33 27.19 4.19
CA GLY A 36 26.25 28.03 4.73
C GLY A 36 24.88 27.85 4.07
N LEU A 37 24.72 26.90 3.15
CA LEU A 37 23.47 26.72 2.42
C LEU A 37 22.36 26.12 3.31
N THR A 38 21.31 26.91 3.56
CA THR A 38 20.14 26.42 4.29
C THR A 38 19.25 25.53 3.42
N THR A 39 18.57 24.56 4.05
CA THR A 39 17.60 23.69 3.36
C THR A 39 16.46 24.47 2.71
N ALA A 40 16.13 25.64 3.26
CA ALA A 40 15.11 26.54 2.72
C ALA A 40 15.44 26.97 1.28
N LYS A 41 16.67 27.43 1.01
CA LYS A 41 17.11 27.85 -0.34
C LYS A 41 16.92 26.73 -1.38
N ILE A 42 17.22 25.48 -1.01
CA ILE A 42 17.01 24.33 -1.90
C ILE A 42 15.51 24.06 -2.13
N MET A 43 14.69 24.14 -1.07
CA MET A 43 13.25 23.87 -1.16
C MET A 43 12.50 24.90 -2.01
N GLU A 44 12.97 26.15 -2.04
CA GLU A 44 12.41 27.21 -2.88
C GLU A 44 12.66 27.00 -4.37
N ARG A 45 13.78 26.36 -4.74
CA ARG A 45 14.12 26.07 -6.14
C ARG A 45 13.42 24.83 -6.69
N ARG A 46 12.64 24.11 -5.89
CA ARG A 46 11.86 22.94 -6.35
C ARG A 46 10.71 23.37 -7.25
N LEU A 47 10.47 22.59 -8.31
CA LEU A 47 9.41 22.84 -9.29
C LEU A 47 8.04 23.00 -8.65
N GLN A 48 7.68 22.16 -7.67
CA GLN A 48 6.39 22.29 -6.96
C GLN A 48 6.20 23.64 -6.24
N THR A 49 7.29 24.21 -5.71
CA THR A 49 7.27 25.48 -4.98
C THR A 49 7.22 26.65 -5.96
N LYS A 50 7.96 26.54 -7.07
CA LYS A 50 7.94 27.53 -8.16
C LYS A 50 6.58 27.59 -8.87
N VAL A 51 5.99 26.44 -9.20
CA VAL A 51 4.64 26.35 -9.79
C VAL A 51 3.58 26.99 -8.88
N PHE A 52 3.71 26.83 -7.56
CA PHE A 52 2.84 27.50 -6.59
C PHE A 52 3.08 29.01 -6.55
N LYS A 53 4.34 29.46 -6.48
CA LYS A 53 4.71 30.89 -6.47
C LYS A 53 4.31 31.61 -7.78
N LEU A 54 4.29 30.91 -8.92
CA LEU A 54 3.84 31.44 -10.22
C LEU A 54 2.31 31.44 -10.40
N GLY A 55 1.53 31.02 -9.39
CA GLY A 55 0.07 31.04 -9.45
C GLY A 55 -0.58 29.95 -10.31
N LEU A 56 0.21 29.07 -10.96
CA LEU A 56 -0.30 27.96 -11.78
C LEU A 56 -1.06 26.91 -10.98
N ALA A 57 -0.89 26.87 -9.66
CA ALA A 57 -1.58 25.92 -8.78
C ALA A 57 -2.06 26.59 -7.48
N LYS A 58 -3.28 26.26 -7.06
CA LYS A 58 -3.90 26.74 -5.81
C LYS A 58 -3.15 26.35 -4.52
N SER A 59 -2.33 25.30 -4.53
CA SER A 59 -1.56 24.84 -3.37
C SER A 59 -0.34 24.01 -3.78
N ILE A 60 0.63 23.83 -2.87
CA ILE A 60 1.82 22.99 -3.11
C ILE A 60 1.43 21.53 -3.41
N HIS A 61 0.38 21.01 -2.75
CA HIS A 61 -0.12 19.67 -2.99
C HIS A 61 -0.77 19.55 -4.38
N HIS A 62 -1.51 20.57 -4.79
CA HIS A 62 -2.08 20.66 -6.13
C HIS A 62 -0.97 20.70 -7.20
N ALA A 63 0.07 21.51 -7.01
CA ALA A 63 1.24 21.55 -7.89
C ALA A 63 1.89 20.17 -8.04
N ARG A 64 2.06 19.42 -6.95
CA ARG A 64 2.63 18.05 -6.99
C ARG A 64 1.78 17.09 -7.84
N THR A 65 0.46 17.20 -7.76
CA THR A 65 -0.46 16.35 -8.53
C THR A 65 -0.38 16.68 -10.02
N LEU A 66 -0.39 17.97 -10.37
CA LEU A 66 -0.27 18.43 -11.77
C LEU A 66 1.05 17.97 -12.41
N ILE A 67 2.16 18.05 -11.67
CA ILE A 67 3.47 17.59 -12.13
C ILE A 67 3.44 16.07 -12.38
N ARG A 68 2.98 15.26 -11.41
CA ARG A 68 2.92 13.80 -11.57
C ARG A 68 2.01 13.35 -12.72
N GLN A 69 0.97 14.13 -13.02
CA GLN A 69 0.05 13.89 -14.12
C GLN A 69 0.56 14.44 -15.46
N ARG A 70 1.80 14.95 -15.51
CA ARG A 70 2.47 15.45 -16.72
C ARG A 70 1.78 16.66 -17.34
N HIS A 71 1.17 17.51 -16.50
CA HIS A 71 0.48 18.72 -16.95
C HIS A 71 1.35 19.97 -17.00
N ILE A 72 2.57 19.92 -16.46
CA ILE A 72 3.49 21.06 -16.38
C ILE A 72 4.73 20.78 -17.21
N ARG A 73 5.15 21.79 -17.98
CA ARG A 73 6.40 21.77 -18.74
C ARG A 73 7.37 22.82 -18.22
N VAL A 74 8.66 22.55 -18.36
CA VAL A 74 9.75 23.50 -18.16
C VAL A 74 10.47 23.63 -19.50
N GLY A 75 10.31 24.77 -20.16
CA GLY A 75 10.73 24.96 -21.54
C GLY A 75 10.00 24.00 -22.49
N LYS A 76 10.76 23.19 -23.23
CA LYS A 76 10.22 22.20 -24.18
C LYS A 76 9.93 20.83 -23.53
N GLN A 77 10.34 20.61 -22.28
CA GLN A 77 10.27 19.30 -21.63
C GLN A 77 9.09 19.21 -20.65
N ILE A 78 8.35 18.10 -20.70
CA ILE A 78 7.29 17.80 -19.74
C ILE A 78 7.93 17.15 -18.50
N CYS A 79 7.77 17.76 -17.33
CA CYS A 79 8.37 17.28 -16.10
C CYS A 79 7.33 16.53 -15.24
N ASP A 80 7.71 15.36 -14.72
CA ASP A 80 6.87 14.50 -13.86
C ASP A 80 7.41 14.37 -12.42
N ILE A 81 8.56 14.97 -12.12
CA ILE A 81 9.24 14.93 -10.83
C ILE A 81 9.02 16.25 -10.06
N PRO A 82 8.26 16.27 -8.94
CA PRO A 82 8.00 17.50 -8.18
C PRO A 82 9.22 18.07 -7.43
N SER A 83 10.23 17.24 -7.19
CA SER A 83 11.50 17.63 -6.56
C SER A 83 12.55 18.16 -7.54
N PHE A 84 12.22 18.28 -8.83
CA PHE A 84 13.13 18.83 -9.82
C PHE A 84 13.56 20.26 -9.44
N LEU A 85 14.87 20.53 -9.45
CA LEU A 85 15.41 21.86 -9.15
C LEU A 85 15.46 22.68 -10.44
N VAL A 86 14.74 23.79 -10.46
CA VAL A 86 14.59 24.61 -11.66
C VAL A 86 15.78 25.56 -11.79
N ARG A 87 16.39 25.59 -12.98
CA ARG A 87 17.45 26.53 -13.36
C ARG A 87 16.90 27.94 -13.54
N LEU A 88 17.71 28.97 -13.28
CA LEU A 88 17.27 30.37 -13.44
C LEU A 88 16.79 30.67 -14.87
N ASP A 89 17.54 30.21 -15.88
CA ASP A 89 17.20 30.39 -17.30
C ASP A 89 15.85 29.79 -17.69
N SER A 90 15.47 28.68 -17.02
CA SER A 90 14.27 27.91 -17.33
C SER A 90 13.05 28.34 -16.51
N GLU A 91 13.23 29.23 -15.53
CA GLU A 91 12.17 29.66 -14.62
C GLU A 91 11.06 30.44 -15.34
N LYS A 92 11.44 31.27 -16.32
CA LYS A 92 10.50 32.03 -17.16
C LYS A 92 9.69 31.18 -18.15
N HIS A 93 10.04 29.90 -18.28
CA HIS A 93 9.45 28.99 -19.27
C HIS A 93 8.65 27.85 -18.60
N ILE A 94 8.10 28.10 -17.40
CA ILE A 94 7.23 27.15 -16.71
C ILE A 94 5.79 27.44 -17.08
N ASP A 95 5.20 26.55 -17.89
CA ASP A 95 3.82 26.68 -18.35
C ASP A 95 3.06 25.35 -18.23
N PHE A 96 1.75 25.40 -18.46
CA PHE A 96 1.00 24.17 -18.74
C PHE A 96 1.47 23.52 -20.04
N ALA A 97 1.51 22.19 -20.05
CA ALA A 97 1.80 21.44 -21.26
C ALA A 97 0.67 21.67 -22.28
N LEU A 98 1.03 21.90 -23.55
CA LEU A 98 0.08 22.11 -24.65
C LEU A 98 -0.86 20.90 -24.86
N THR A 99 -0.40 19.71 -24.46
CA THR A 99 -1.20 18.47 -24.50
C THR A 99 -2.15 18.32 -23.32
N SER A 100 -2.03 19.18 -22.30
CA SER A 100 -2.87 19.11 -21.11
C SER A 100 -4.19 19.85 -21.31
N PRO A 101 -5.27 19.44 -20.62
CA PRO A 101 -6.54 20.16 -20.64
C PRO A 101 -6.47 21.63 -20.18
N PHE A 102 -5.38 22.01 -19.49
CA PHE A 102 -5.13 23.37 -19.01
C PHE A 102 -4.30 24.21 -19.98
N GLY A 103 -3.62 23.59 -20.95
CA GLY A 103 -2.79 24.23 -21.97
C GLY A 103 -3.38 24.16 -23.38
N GLY A 104 -4.69 23.97 -23.52
CA GLY A 104 -5.38 23.87 -24.81
C GLY A 104 -5.54 22.45 -25.38
N GLY A 105 -5.07 21.43 -24.66
CA GLY A 105 -5.19 20.02 -25.04
C GLY A 105 -6.58 19.41 -24.84
N ARG A 106 -6.82 18.25 -25.46
CA ARG A 106 -8.13 17.58 -25.45
C ARG A 106 -8.60 17.27 -24.02
N PRO A 107 -9.80 17.68 -23.60
CA PRO A 107 -10.28 17.43 -22.25
C PRO A 107 -10.43 15.93 -21.95
N GLY A 108 -10.20 15.55 -20.69
CA GLY A 108 -10.27 14.16 -20.24
C GLY A 108 -11.66 13.54 -20.37
N ARG A 109 -11.72 12.20 -20.38
CA ARG A 109 -12.94 11.41 -20.62
C ARG A 109 -14.14 11.84 -19.77
N VAL A 110 -13.94 12.11 -18.47
CA VAL A 110 -15.03 12.50 -17.55
C VAL A 110 -15.60 13.87 -17.92
N ARG A 111 -14.73 14.86 -18.18
CA ARG A 111 -15.16 16.21 -18.61
C ARG A 111 -15.85 16.17 -19.97
N ARG A 112 -15.38 15.33 -20.91
CA ARG A 112 -16.06 15.09 -22.19
C ARG A 112 -17.44 14.44 -22.02
N LYS A 113 -17.57 13.47 -21.11
CA LYS A 113 -18.87 12.85 -20.80
C LYS A 113 -19.84 13.86 -20.19
N ASN A 114 -19.36 14.74 -19.32
CA ASN A 114 -20.17 15.79 -18.69
C ASN A 114 -20.54 16.93 -19.67
N MET A 115 -19.67 17.25 -20.63
CA MET A 115 -19.98 18.20 -21.71
C MET A 115 -21.00 17.60 -22.69
N ALA A 116 -20.87 16.31 -23.03
CA ALA A 116 -21.83 15.60 -23.86
C ALA A 116 -23.21 15.49 -23.18
N SER A 117 -23.26 15.32 -21.85
CA SER A 117 -24.52 15.34 -21.12
C SER A 117 -25.14 16.73 -21.00
N LYS A 118 -24.33 17.80 -20.99
CA LYS A 118 -24.82 19.19 -21.03
C LYS A 118 -25.30 19.61 -22.43
N GLY A 119 -24.70 19.10 -23.51
CA GLY A 119 -25.13 19.39 -24.89
C GLY A 119 -26.42 18.68 -25.33
N ALA A 120 -26.94 17.74 -24.54
CA ALA A 120 -28.17 17.01 -24.83
C ALA A 120 -29.42 17.61 -24.15
N GLY A 121 -29.28 18.69 -23.38
CA GLY A 121 -30.39 19.41 -22.77
C GLY A 121 -30.35 20.89 -23.15
N GLY A 122 -31.06 21.25 -24.21
CA GLY A 122 -31.30 22.65 -24.55
C GLY A 122 -32.53 23.17 -23.80
N GLY A 123 -32.40 24.34 -23.14
CA GLY A 123 -33.54 25.18 -22.75
C GLY A 123 -33.45 25.84 -21.37
N GLY A 124 -33.07 27.12 -21.34
CA GLY A 124 -33.59 28.12 -20.40
C GLY A 124 -32.76 28.45 -19.14
N GLY A 125 -32.33 29.71 -19.03
CA GLY A 125 -31.95 30.34 -17.75
C GLY A 125 -30.69 31.20 -17.81
N VAL A 126 -30.88 32.50 -18.02
CA VAL A 126 -29.88 33.57 -17.87
C VAL A 126 -29.30 33.56 -16.45
N GLY A 127 -28.00 33.76 -16.36
CA GLY A 127 -27.24 33.96 -15.14
C GLY A 127 -25.83 34.37 -15.57
N ASP A 128 -25.65 35.67 -15.72
CA ASP A 128 -24.37 36.30 -16.04
C ASP A 128 -23.32 35.90 -15.01
N ASP A 129 -22.25 35.26 -15.46
CA ASP A 129 -20.96 35.21 -14.77
C ASP A 129 -19.88 35.55 -15.81
N GLU A 130 -19.97 36.77 -16.33
CA GLU A 130 -18.77 37.50 -16.74
C GLU A 130 -17.95 37.79 -15.47
N GLU A 131 -17.01 36.91 -15.15
CA GLU A 131 -15.86 37.32 -14.34
C GLU A 131 -14.63 37.34 -15.24
N GLY A 132 -14.51 38.45 -15.97
CA GLY A 132 -13.23 39.05 -16.26
C GLY A 132 -12.53 39.32 -14.93
N TRP A 133 -11.36 38.72 -14.74
CA TRP A 133 -10.53 39.03 -13.59
C TRP A 133 -9.63 40.19 -13.97
N ASP A 134 -10.22 41.38 -13.92
CA ASP A 134 -9.46 42.61 -13.80
C ASP A 134 -8.63 42.54 -12.52
N LEU A 135 -7.33 42.63 -12.73
CA LEU A 135 -6.32 42.79 -11.71
C LEU A 135 -6.36 44.23 -11.22
N GLU A 136 -6.77 44.45 -9.96
CA GLU A 136 -6.16 45.49 -9.13
C GLU A 136 -5.99 45.04 -7.67
N PRO A 137 -4.95 45.54 -6.98
CA PRO A 137 -4.46 44.98 -5.73
C PRO A 137 -5.04 45.72 -4.53
N CYS A 138 -5.47 44.99 -3.49
CA CYS A 138 -5.73 45.60 -2.19
C CYS A 138 -4.98 44.87 -1.07
N CYS A 139 -4.03 45.61 -0.51
CA CYS A 139 -3.38 45.41 0.77
C CYS A 139 -4.39 45.36 1.93
N ALA A 140 -3.93 44.73 3.03
CA ALA A 140 -4.35 44.94 4.41
C ALA A 140 -5.83 44.69 4.77
N GLY A 141 -6.07 43.55 5.43
CA GLY A 141 -7.34 43.29 6.10
C GLY A 141 -7.31 41.97 6.84
N SER A 142 -7.20 42.06 8.16
CA SER A 142 -7.29 40.99 9.15
C SER A 142 -8.49 40.06 8.95
N LYS A 143 -8.31 38.97 8.20
CA LYS A 143 -9.12 37.76 8.35
C LYS A 143 -8.27 36.74 9.05
N LEU A 144 -8.51 36.58 10.35
CA LEU A 144 -8.21 35.38 11.12
C LEU A 144 -8.53 34.17 10.23
N GLN A 145 -7.48 33.58 9.66
CA GLN A 145 -7.57 32.27 9.05
C GLN A 145 -7.91 31.32 10.19
N VAL A 146 -9.20 31.00 10.32
CA VAL A 146 -9.59 29.74 10.96
C VAL A 146 -9.00 28.66 10.06
N LEU A 147 -7.75 28.28 10.37
CA LEU A 147 -7.10 27.11 9.83
C LEU A 147 -8.09 25.98 10.04
N ALA A 148 -8.72 25.53 8.95
CA ALA A 148 -9.57 24.36 8.95
C ALA A 148 -8.72 23.20 9.46
N MET A 149 -8.77 22.94 10.77
CA MET A 149 -8.08 21.85 11.42
C MET A 149 -8.53 20.59 10.68
N GLY A 150 -7.62 19.96 9.93
CA GLY A 150 -7.91 18.71 9.24
C GLY A 150 -8.60 17.76 10.22
N LYS A 151 -9.70 17.15 9.79
CA LYS A 151 -10.54 16.28 10.64
C LYS A 151 -9.66 15.37 11.50
N LYS A 152 -9.68 15.56 12.82
CA LYS A 152 -8.92 14.74 13.76
C LYS A 152 -9.45 13.30 13.67
N SER A 153 -8.65 12.40 13.12
CA SER A 153 -8.99 10.97 13.00
C SER A 153 -8.40 10.21 14.18
N TYR A 154 -9.26 9.79 15.12
CA TYR A 154 -8.90 8.96 16.28
C TYR A 154 -8.77 7.47 15.95
N ARG A 155 -8.47 7.12 14.69
CA ARG A 155 -8.25 5.72 14.29
C ARG A 155 -6.87 5.25 14.73
N ASN A 156 -6.86 4.20 15.54
CA ASN A 156 -5.63 3.57 16.00
C ASN A 156 -5.03 2.68 14.90
N ASN A 157 -3.73 2.82 14.68
CA ASN A 157 -2.96 1.99 13.75
C ASN A 157 -1.90 1.20 14.53
N GLY A 158 -1.74 -0.08 14.21
CA GLY A 158 -0.78 -0.96 14.87
C GLY A 158 0.18 -1.61 13.88
N SER A 159 1.42 -1.83 14.31
CA SER A 159 2.36 -2.66 13.56
C SER A 159 2.05 -4.15 13.79
N THR A 160 2.13 -4.93 12.71
CA THR A 160 1.83 -6.38 12.71
C THR A 160 3.06 -7.26 12.62
N PHE A 161 4.24 -6.70 12.37
CA PHE A 161 5.49 -7.42 12.26
C PHE A 161 6.64 -6.51 12.69
N ARG A 162 7.78 -7.11 13.03
CA ARG A 162 9.06 -6.41 13.23
C ARG A 162 10.10 -7.02 12.29
N LYS A 163 11.01 -6.20 11.79
CA LYS A 163 12.13 -6.66 10.95
C LYS A 163 13.23 -7.26 11.85
N PRO A 164 13.97 -8.27 11.36
CA PRO A 164 15.13 -8.80 12.08
C PRO A 164 16.20 -7.72 12.27
N LYS A 165 16.92 -7.76 13.40
CA LYS A 165 18.01 -6.81 13.69
C LYS A 165 19.18 -6.99 12.71
N ARG A 166 19.57 -8.23 12.46
CA ARG A 166 20.67 -8.60 11.57
C ARG A 166 20.12 -9.11 10.23
N PRO A 167 20.29 -8.36 9.12
CA PRO A 167 19.64 -8.70 7.85
C PRO A 167 20.20 -9.95 7.17
N PHE A 168 21.50 -10.23 7.28
CA PHE A 168 22.19 -11.24 6.44
C PHE A 168 22.79 -12.40 7.24
N GLU A 169 22.06 -12.94 8.22
CA GLU A 169 22.43 -14.19 8.90
C GLU A 169 21.97 -15.40 8.08
N LYS A 170 22.92 -16.23 7.63
CA LYS A 170 22.67 -17.39 6.78
C LYS A 170 21.66 -18.35 7.40
N GLU A 171 21.89 -18.78 8.64
CA GLU A 171 21.01 -19.73 9.36
C GLU A 171 19.57 -19.24 9.45
N ARG A 172 19.36 -17.95 9.74
CA ARG A 172 18.04 -17.32 9.80
C ARG A 172 17.37 -17.32 8.42
N LEU A 173 18.12 -16.97 7.38
CA LEU A 173 17.60 -16.94 6.01
C LEU A 173 17.17 -18.33 5.55
N ASP A 174 17.97 -19.36 5.83
CA ASP A 174 17.70 -20.75 5.47
C ASP A 174 16.48 -21.30 6.24
N ALA A 175 16.40 -21.04 7.54
CA ALA A 175 15.24 -21.41 8.36
C ALA A 175 13.95 -20.72 7.90
N GLU A 176 14.01 -19.42 7.56
CA GLU A 176 12.86 -18.70 7.00
C GLU A 176 12.45 -19.23 5.62
N MET A 177 13.42 -19.57 4.77
CA MET A 177 13.15 -20.14 3.46
C MET A 177 12.48 -21.51 3.55
N LYS A 178 12.92 -22.37 4.49
CA LYS A 178 12.29 -23.66 4.76
C LYS A 178 10.82 -23.50 5.13
N ILE A 179 10.49 -22.60 6.07
CA ILE A 179 9.11 -22.31 6.48
C ILE A 179 8.29 -21.74 5.31
N VAL A 180 8.90 -20.87 4.48
CA VAL A 180 8.21 -20.28 3.32
C VAL A 180 7.86 -21.35 2.29
N GLY A 181 8.76 -22.30 2.04
CA GLY A 181 8.54 -23.44 1.14
C GLY A 181 7.47 -24.38 1.68
N GLU A 182 7.63 -24.85 2.92
CA GLU A 182 6.72 -25.81 3.56
C GLU A 182 5.28 -25.32 3.63
N TYR A 183 5.05 -24.03 3.91
CA TYR A 183 3.70 -23.47 4.06
C TYR A 183 3.22 -22.64 2.87
N GLY A 184 3.96 -22.64 1.76
CA GLY A 184 3.61 -21.94 0.52
C GLY A 184 3.32 -20.45 0.74
N LEU A 185 4.22 -19.75 1.44
CA LEU A 185 4.06 -18.33 1.77
C LEU A 185 4.53 -17.44 0.62
N LYS A 186 3.92 -16.26 0.45
CA LYS A 186 4.32 -15.30 -0.61
C LYS A 186 5.62 -14.57 -0.27
N ASN A 187 5.72 -14.08 0.97
CA ASN A 187 6.78 -13.16 1.41
C ASN A 187 7.25 -13.52 2.83
N LYS A 188 8.54 -13.28 3.14
CA LYS A 188 9.12 -13.39 4.49
C LYS A 188 8.38 -12.57 5.55
N ARG A 189 7.71 -11.49 5.14
CA ARG A 189 6.85 -10.67 6.02
C ARG A 189 5.75 -11.49 6.70
N GLU A 190 5.22 -12.53 6.05
CA GLU A 190 4.20 -13.39 6.68
C GLU A 190 4.78 -14.21 7.83
N VAL A 191 6.02 -14.69 7.69
CA VAL A 191 6.78 -15.34 8.77
C VAL A 191 6.99 -14.35 9.92
N TRP A 192 7.45 -13.13 9.62
CA TRP A 192 7.70 -12.10 10.63
C TRP A 192 6.44 -11.66 11.38
N ARG A 193 5.27 -11.69 10.74
CA ARG A 193 4.00 -11.42 11.43
C ARG A 193 3.70 -12.46 12.49
N VAL A 194 3.94 -13.73 12.18
CA VAL A 194 3.67 -14.81 13.12
C VAL A 194 4.73 -14.88 14.21
N GLN A 195 6.00 -14.68 13.89
CA GLN A 195 7.05 -14.50 14.90
C GLN A 195 6.71 -13.34 15.84
N TYR A 196 6.21 -12.23 15.31
CA TYR A 196 5.81 -11.08 16.13
C TYR A 196 4.60 -11.39 17.04
N ALA A 197 3.58 -12.09 16.52
CA ALA A 197 2.44 -12.53 17.31
C ALA A 197 2.87 -13.50 18.43
N LEU A 198 3.74 -14.45 18.11
CA LEU A 198 4.31 -15.42 19.05
C LEU A 198 5.13 -14.70 20.13
N ALA A 199 5.96 -13.73 19.75
CA ALA A 199 6.71 -12.92 20.70
C ALA A 199 5.79 -12.19 21.69
N LYS A 200 4.67 -11.60 21.22
CA LYS A 200 3.68 -10.97 22.11
C LYS A 200 3.09 -11.95 23.11
N ILE A 201 2.72 -13.15 22.65
CA ILE A 201 2.15 -14.21 23.50
C ILE A 201 3.17 -14.64 24.56
N ARG A 202 4.42 -14.86 24.17
CA ARG A 202 5.51 -15.23 25.10
C ARG A 202 5.84 -14.13 26.10
N THR A 203 5.86 -12.86 25.67
CA THR A 203 6.09 -11.75 26.58
C THR A 203 4.99 -11.67 27.63
N ALA A 204 3.72 -11.81 27.24
CA ALA A 204 2.60 -11.86 28.18
C ALA A 204 2.71 -13.05 29.15
N ALA A 205 3.07 -14.25 28.65
CA ALA A 205 3.26 -15.41 29.52
C ALA A 205 4.40 -15.17 30.53
N ARG A 206 5.55 -14.61 30.10
CA ARG A 206 6.67 -14.29 30.99
C ARG A 206 6.28 -13.31 32.09
N THR A 207 5.54 -12.25 31.79
CA THR A 207 5.10 -11.28 32.81
C THR A 207 4.12 -11.87 33.81
N LEU A 208 3.32 -12.85 33.40
CA LEU A 208 2.40 -13.55 34.30
C LEU A 208 3.14 -14.58 35.17
N LEU A 209 4.15 -15.24 34.61
CA LEU A 209 4.97 -16.22 35.34
C LEU A 209 5.82 -15.59 36.45
N THR A 210 6.19 -14.30 36.33
CA THR A 210 6.90 -13.57 37.39
C THR A 210 6.02 -13.19 38.57
N GLN A 211 4.70 -13.17 38.40
CA GLN A 211 3.76 -12.85 39.47
C GLN A 211 3.49 -14.09 40.33
N ASP A 212 3.07 -13.88 41.58
CA ASP A 212 2.66 -14.97 42.47
C ASP A 212 1.43 -15.72 41.93
N GLU A 213 1.35 -17.02 42.22
CA GLU A 213 0.28 -17.91 41.74
C GLU A 213 -1.11 -17.48 42.18
N LYS A 214 -1.22 -16.83 43.36
CA LYS A 214 -2.49 -16.39 43.93
C LYS A 214 -2.87 -14.96 43.53
N SER A 215 -2.04 -14.29 42.72
CA SER A 215 -2.35 -12.95 42.23
C SER A 215 -3.59 -12.97 41.32
N GLU A 216 -4.56 -12.10 41.60
CA GLU A 216 -5.76 -11.93 40.78
C GLU A 216 -5.43 -11.65 39.31
N THR A 217 -4.40 -10.85 39.06
CA THR A 217 -3.95 -10.53 37.69
C THR A 217 -3.44 -11.77 36.95
N ARG A 218 -2.70 -12.65 37.63
CA ARG A 218 -2.19 -13.90 37.06
C ARG A 218 -3.32 -14.87 36.78
N LEU A 219 -4.26 -15.04 37.71
CA LEU A 219 -5.40 -15.93 37.56
C LEU A 219 -6.28 -15.48 36.38
N PHE A 220 -6.68 -14.21 36.34
CA PHE A 220 -7.57 -13.69 35.31
C PHE A 220 -6.90 -13.65 33.92
N GLN A 221 -5.74 -13.01 33.80
CA GLN A 221 -5.08 -12.87 32.50
C GLN A 221 -4.46 -14.19 32.03
N GLY A 222 -3.94 -15.01 32.94
CA GLY A 222 -3.40 -16.33 32.63
C GLY A 222 -4.46 -17.26 32.09
N GLU A 223 -5.62 -17.34 32.74
CA GLU A 223 -6.72 -18.16 32.25
C GLU A 223 -7.26 -17.64 30.89
N ALA A 224 -7.39 -16.32 30.73
CA ALA A 224 -7.80 -15.73 29.46
C ALA A 224 -6.81 -16.04 28.31
N LEU A 225 -5.51 -16.07 28.60
CA LEU A 225 -4.48 -16.44 27.64
C LEU A 225 -4.61 -17.92 27.24
N LEU A 226 -4.72 -18.82 28.22
CA LEU A 226 -4.86 -20.26 27.99
C LEU A 226 -6.13 -20.61 27.22
N ARG A 227 -7.29 -20.04 27.61
CA ARG A 227 -8.56 -20.19 26.88
C ARG A 227 -8.44 -19.78 25.42
N ARG A 228 -7.69 -18.70 25.12
CA ARG A 228 -7.46 -18.25 23.75
C ARG A 228 -6.57 -19.23 22.96
N MET A 229 -5.53 -19.78 23.60
CA MET A 229 -4.62 -20.74 22.95
C MET A 229 -5.32 -22.06 22.61
N ILE A 230 -6.14 -22.58 23.53
CA ILE A 230 -6.95 -23.79 23.31
C ILE A 230 -7.97 -23.55 22.20
N ARG A 231 -8.71 -22.43 22.23
CA ARG A 231 -9.69 -22.09 21.18
C ARG A 231 -9.08 -22.05 19.77
N LEU A 232 -7.83 -21.60 19.66
CA LEU A 232 -7.09 -21.58 18.40
C LEU A 232 -6.47 -22.94 18.03
N GLY A 233 -6.44 -23.90 18.95
CA GLY A 233 -5.83 -25.21 18.75
C GLY A 233 -4.30 -25.19 18.75
N LEU A 234 -3.69 -24.29 19.53
CA LEU A 234 -2.23 -24.21 19.68
C LEU A 234 -1.71 -25.08 20.84
N LEU A 235 -2.52 -25.20 21.88
CA LEU A 235 -2.31 -26.06 23.05
C LEU A 235 -3.42 -27.11 23.09
N LEU A 236 -3.12 -28.28 23.65
CA LEU A 236 -4.09 -29.31 24.01
C LEU A 236 -4.73 -29.00 25.37
N GLU A 237 -5.88 -29.57 25.69
CA GLU A 237 -6.52 -29.37 27.01
C GLU A 237 -5.66 -29.94 28.15
N SER A 238 -4.88 -30.98 27.89
CA SER A 238 -3.90 -31.55 28.83
C SER A 238 -2.71 -30.63 29.11
N GLU A 239 -2.39 -29.72 28.19
CA GLU A 239 -1.24 -28.80 28.25
C GLU A 239 -1.64 -27.41 28.79
N LYS A 240 -2.69 -27.32 29.61
CA LYS A 240 -3.27 -26.06 30.11
C LYS A 240 -2.44 -25.43 31.25
N LYS A 241 -1.14 -25.23 31.02
CA LYS A 241 -0.23 -24.49 31.91
C LYS A 241 0.49 -23.39 31.14
N LEU A 242 0.87 -22.32 31.85
CA LEU A 242 1.56 -21.17 31.23
C LEU A 242 2.95 -21.53 30.69
N ASP A 243 3.60 -22.56 31.25
CA ASP A 243 4.94 -22.99 30.81
C ASP A 243 4.93 -23.52 29.37
N TYR A 244 3.89 -24.25 28.97
CA TYR A 244 3.74 -24.76 27.61
C TYR A 244 3.58 -23.64 26.57
N VAL A 245 3.08 -22.47 26.98
CA VAL A 245 2.98 -21.30 26.10
C VAL A 245 4.36 -20.80 25.68
N LEU A 246 5.37 -20.94 26.54
CA LEU A 246 6.75 -20.58 26.20
C LEU A 246 7.34 -21.54 25.15
N GLY A 247 6.97 -22.81 25.19
CA GLY A 247 7.38 -23.85 24.23
C GLY A 247 6.75 -23.75 22.84
N LEU A 248 5.84 -22.80 22.58
CA LEU A 248 5.15 -22.68 21.30
C LEU A 248 6.11 -22.43 20.12
N THR A 249 6.05 -23.30 19.11
CA THR A 249 6.82 -23.13 17.88
C THR A 249 6.08 -22.29 16.84
N THR A 250 6.81 -21.69 15.91
CA THR A 250 6.24 -20.97 14.76
C THR A 250 5.45 -21.90 13.85
N ALA A 251 5.86 -23.16 13.73
CA ALA A 251 5.19 -24.21 12.97
C ALA A 251 3.74 -24.44 13.45
N LYS A 252 3.52 -24.59 14.77
CA LYS A 252 2.16 -24.77 15.32
C LYS A 252 1.19 -23.67 14.87
N ILE A 253 1.63 -22.40 14.81
CA ILE A 253 0.77 -21.30 14.34
C ILE A 253 0.57 -21.36 12.81
N MET A 254 1.60 -21.72 12.03
CA MET A 254 1.47 -21.87 10.58
C MET A 254 0.48 -22.97 10.19
N GLU A 255 0.45 -24.07 10.95
CA GLU A 255 -0.48 -25.19 10.72
C GLU A 255 -1.95 -24.85 11.01
N ARG A 256 -2.21 -23.82 11.84
CA ARG A 256 -3.57 -23.34 12.13
C ARG A 256 -4.10 -22.37 11.09
N ARG A 257 -3.33 -22.03 10.05
CA ARG A 257 -3.79 -21.14 8.97
C ARG A 257 -4.81 -21.85 8.10
N LEU A 258 -5.78 -21.12 7.58
CA LEU A 258 -6.80 -21.66 6.67
C LEU A 258 -6.17 -22.32 5.44
N GLN A 259 -5.09 -21.72 4.91
CA GLN A 259 -4.33 -22.28 3.79
C GLN A 259 -3.84 -23.72 4.05
N THR A 260 -3.26 -23.96 5.23
CA THR A 260 -2.67 -25.25 5.58
C THR A 260 -3.73 -26.25 6.00
N LYS A 261 -4.78 -25.78 6.68
CA LYS A 261 -5.95 -26.61 7.01
C LYS A 261 -6.68 -27.12 5.78
N VAL A 262 -6.95 -26.27 4.79
CA VAL A 262 -7.60 -26.66 3.52
C VAL A 262 -6.77 -27.71 2.78
N PHE A 263 -5.43 -27.58 2.77
CA PHE A 263 -4.55 -28.58 2.17
C PHE A 263 -4.56 -29.90 2.95
N LYS A 264 -4.44 -29.84 4.29
CA LYS A 264 -4.47 -31.04 5.15
C LYS A 264 -5.81 -31.79 5.10
N LEU A 265 -6.91 -31.09 4.84
CA LEU A 265 -8.25 -31.67 4.63
C LEU A 265 -8.45 -32.28 3.24
N GLY A 266 -7.47 -32.19 2.33
CA GLY A 266 -7.58 -32.77 0.99
C GLY A 266 -8.43 -31.96 -0.01
N LEU A 267 -8.97 -30.80 0.38
CA LEU A 267 -9.77 -29.94 -0.51
C LEU A 267 -8.96 -29.31 -1.65
N ALA A 268 -7.63 -29.34 -1.56
CA ALA A 268 -6.73 -28.78 -2.56
C ALA A 268 -5.55 -29.71 -2.82
N LYS A 269 -5.17 -29.83 -4.10
CA LYS A 269 -4.02 -30.64 -4.55
C LYS A 269 -2.66 -30.20 -3.99
N SER A 270 -2.50 -28.92 -3.67
CA SER A 270 -1.25 -28.32 -3.20
C SER A 270 -1.53 -27.12 -2.29
N ILE A 271 -0.58 -26.75 -1.47
CA ILE A 271 -0.64 -25.58 -0.58
C ILE A 271 -0.81 -24.28 -1.37
N HIS A 272 -0.21 -24.20 -2.57
CA HIS A 272 -0.40 -23.06 -3.48
C HIS A 272 -1.80 -23.05 -4.09
N HIS A 273 -2.33 -24.23 -4.42
CA HIS A 273 -3.70 -24.38 -4.92
C HIS A 273 -4.72 -23.93 -3.85
N ALA A 274 -4.54 -24.35 -2.60
CA ALA A 274 -5.37 -23.91 -1.47
C ALA A 274 -5.43 -22.38 -1.36
N ARG A 275 -4.29 -21.70 -1.51
CA ARG A 275 -4.22 -20.23 -1.45
C ARG A 275 -5.04 -19.56 -2.55
N THR A 276 -5.01 -20.11 -3.75
CA THR A 276 -5.79 -19.63 -4.90
C THR A 276 -7.28 -19.83 -4.69
N LEU A 277 -7.71 -21.01 -4.24
CA LEU A 277 -9.12 -21.30 -3.95
C LEU A 277 -9.71 -20.36 -2.89
N ILE A 278 -8.96 -20.10 -1.82
CA ILE A 278 -9.36 -19.17 -0.77
C ILE A 278 -9.52 -17.77 -1.36
N ARG A 279 -8.52 -17.29 -2.11
CA ARG A 279 -8.57 -15.94 -2.68
C ARG A 279 -9.66 -15.75 -3.74
N GLN A 280 -10.01 -16.81 -4.46
CA GLN A 280 -11.11 -16.84 -5.42
C GLN A 280 -12.48 -17.02 -4.76
N ARG A 281 -12.55 -17.09 -3.43
CA ARG A 281 -13.80 -17.19 -2.66
C ARG A 281 -14.55 -18.51 -2.88
N HIS A 282 -13.81 -19.60 -3.07
CA HIS A 282 -14.38 -20.94 -3.22
C HIS A 282 -14.55 -21.68 -1.89
N ILE A 283 -13.95 -21.21 -0.81
CA ILE A 283 -13.96 -21.87 0.49
C ILE A 283 -14.77 -21.05 1.50
N ARG A 284 -15.58 -21.75 2.30
CA ARG A 284 -16.29 -21.20 3.44
C ARG A 284 -15.77 -21.81 4.74
N VAL A 285 -15.90 -21.07 5.83
CA VAL A 285 -15.69 -21.55 7.19
C VAL A 285 -16.98 -21.31 7.95
N GLY A 286 -17.68 -22.40 8.29
CA GLY A 286 -19.07 -22.33 8.76
C GLY A 286 -19.98 -21.75 7.67
N LYS A 287 -20.68 -20.66 8.01
CA LYS A 287 -21.60 -19.99 7.08
C LYS A 287 -20.91 -18.95 6.18
N GLN A 288 -19.74 -18.45 6.60
CA GLN A 288 -19.09 -17.31 5.97
C GLN A 288 -18.09 -17.75 4.90
N ILE A 289 -18.11 -17.08 3.74
CA ILE A 289 -17.07 -17.23 2.72
C ILE A 289 -15.82 -16.48 3.17
N CYS A 290 -14.69 -17.16 3.23
CA CYS A 290 -13.43 -16.60 3.71
C CYS A 290 -12.46 -16.37 2.54
N ASP A 291 -12.00 -15.14 2.34
CA ASP A 291 -11.07 -14.79 1.25
C ASP A 291 -9.62 -14.58 1.69
N ILE A 292 -9.32 -14.72 3.00
CA ILE A 292 -7.99 -14.47 3.58
C ILE A 292 -7.28 -15.79 3.93
N PRO A 293 -6.16 -16.13 3.26
CA PRO A 293 -5.39 -17.34 3.58
C PRO A 293 -4.69 -17.32 4.95
N SER A 294 -4.45 -16.13 5.49
CA SER A 294 -3.86 -15.91 6.82
C SER A 294 -4.84 -16.10 7.98
N PHE A 295 -6.09 -16.45 7.72
CA PHE A 295 -7.09 -16.67 8.76
C PHE A 295 -6.66 -17.82 9.68
N LEU A 296 -6.70 -17.59 10.99
CA LEU A 296 -6.41 -18.62 11.99
C LEU A 296 -7.70 -19.35 12.33
N VAL A 297 -7.74 -20.63 12.00
CA VAL A 297 -8.92 -21.48 12.16
C VAL A 297 -9.05 -21.91 13.62
N ARG A 298 -10.23 -21.67 14.22
CA ARG A 298 -10.59 -22.15 15.56
C ARG A 298 -10.89 -23.65 15.52
N LEU A 299 -10.71 -24.37 16.63
CA LEU A 299 -11.02 -25.80 16.71
C LEU A 299 -12.48 -26.09 16.33
N ASP A 300 -13.44 -25.32 16.85
CA ASP A 300 -14.86 -25.54 16.58
C ASP A 300 -15.23 -25.32 15.09
N SER A 301 -14.54 -24.37 14.45
CA SER A 301 -14.79 -24.01 13.06
C SER A 301 -14.08 -24.93 12.07
N GLU A 302 -13.14 -25.75 12.54
CA GLU A 302 -12.34 -26.64 11.70
C GLU A 302 -13.18 -27.72 11.01
N LYS A 303 -14.20 -28.23 11.70
CA LYS A 303 -15.15 -29.22 11.17
C LYS A 303 -16.05 -28.68 10.06
N HIS A 304 -16.12 -27.36 9.92
CA HIS A 304 -17.07 -26.67 9.04
C HIS A 304 -16.35 -25.99 7.87
N ILE A 305 -15.23 -26.57 7.41
CA ILE A 305 -14.47 -26.05 6.28
C ILE A 305 -14.89 -26.83 5.03
N ASP A 306 -15.65 -26.17 4.15
CA ASP A 306 -16.14 -26.78 2.91
C ASP A 306 -16.01 -25.81 1.74
N PHE A 307 -16.32 -26.29 0.55
CA PHE A 307 -16.59 -25.42 -0.59
C PHE A 307 -17.82 -24.55 -0.32
N ALA A 308 -17.78 -23.32 -0.83
CA ALA A 308 -18.92 -22.42 -0.80
C ALA A 308 -20.01 -22.94 -1.75
N LEU A 309 -21.26 -22.95 -1.28
CA LEU A 309 -22.42 -23.37 -2.08
C LEU A 309 -22.59 -22.51 -3.35
N THR A 310 -22.16 -21.25 -3.29
CA THR A 310 -22.18 -20.33 -4.44
C THR A 310 -21.10 -20.64 -5.48
N SER A 311 -20.10 -21.43 -5.10
CA SER A 311 -18.97 -21.74 -5.98
C SER A 311 -19.29 -22.91 -6.91
N PRO A 312 -18.66 -22.98 -8.10
CA PRO A 312 -18.83 -24.11 -9.01
C PRO A 312 -18.50 -25.48 -8.39
N PHE A 313 -17.62 -25.51 -7.38
CA PHE A 313 -17.21 -26.72 -6.67
C PHE A 313 -18.22 -27.17 -5.59
N GLY A 314 -19.09 -26.26 -5.15
CA GLY A 314 -20.12 -26.53 -4.14
C GLY A 314 -21.53 -26.64 -4.71
N GLY A 315 -21.68 -26.97 -6.00
CA GLY A 315 -22.97 -27.05 -6.69
C GLY A 315 -23.50 -25.72 -7.24
N GLY A 316 -22.71 -24.65 -7.17
CA GLY A 316 -23.06 -23.35 -7.72
C GLY A 316 -22.93 -23.29 -9.25
N ARG A 317 -23.46 -22.20 -9.84
CA ARG A 317 -23.42 -21.98 -11.29
C ARG A 317 -21.99 -22.03 -11.83
N PRO A 318 -21.73 -22.71 -12.97
CA PRO A 318 -20.41 -22.77 -13.57
C PRO A 318 -19.86 -21.38 -13.92
N GLY A 319 -18.54 -21.22 -13.79
CA GLY A 319 -17.85 -19.95 -14.00
C GLY A 319 -17.96 -19.41 -15.44
N ARG A 320 -17.64 -18.13 -15.63
CA ARG A 320 -17.76 -17.42 -16.92
C ARG A 320 -17.07 -18.14 -18.08
N VAL A 321 -15.85 -18.62 -17.89
CA VAL A 321 -15.07 -19.29 -18.95
C VAL A 321 -15.71 -20.62 -19.33
N ARG A 322 -16.06 -21.46 -18.35
CA ARG A 322 -16.77 -22.73 -18.60
C ARG A 322 -18.09 -22.48 -19.32
N ARG A 323 -18.87 -21.47 -18.91
CA ARG A 323 -20.11 -21.07 -19.59
C ARG A 323 -19.88 -20.60 -21.03
N LYS A 324 -18.85 -19.79 -21.27
CA LYS A 324 -18.50 -19.33 -22.63
C LYS A 324 -18.12 -20.53 -23.51
N ASN A 325 -17.33 -21.46 -22.98
CA ASN A 325 -16.90 -22.65 -23.71
C ASN A 325 -18.05 -23.62 -23.98
N MET A 326 -18.98 -23.79 -23.03
CA MET A 326 -20.19 -24.60 -23.26
C MET A 326 -21.10 -23.95 -24.30
N ALA A 327 -21.26 -22.62 -24.27
CA ALA A 327 -22.04 -21.90 -25.27
C ALA A 327 -21.41 -21.97 -26.67
N SER A 328 -20.08 -21.88 -26.78
CA SER A 328 -19.40 -22.05 -28.08
C SER A 328 -19.43 -23.49 -28.58
N LYS A 329 -19.38 -24.48 -27.68
CA LYS A 329 -19.58 -25.90 -28.04
C LYS A 329 -21.01 -26.19 -28.48
N GLY A 330 -22.01 -25.64 -27.78
CA GLY A 330 -23.43 -25.77 -28.16
C GLY A 330 -23.79 -25.06 -29.46
N ALA A 331 -23.05 -24.01 -29.85
CA ALA A 331 -23.22 -23.34 -31.14
C ALA A 331 -22.48 -24.05 -32.30
N GLY A 332 -21.58 -25.00 -32.01
CA GLY A 332 -20.76 -25.71 -32.99
C GLY A 332 -20.96 -27.23 -33.02
N GLY A 333 -21.94 -27.75 -32.29
CA GLY A 333 -22.13 -29.20 -32.08
C GLY A 333 -23.59 -29.61 -32.22
N GLY A 334 -24.10 -29.61 -33.44
CA GLY A 334 -25.10 -30.60 -33.84
C GLY A 334 -24.36 -31.89 -34.19
N GLY A 335 -24.44 -32.90 -33.32
CA GLY A 335 -23.96 -34.26 -33.60
C GLY A 335 -22.93 -34.79 -32.59
N GLY A 336 -23.31 -35.86 -31.89
CA GLY A 336 -22.39 -36.72 -31.16
C GLY A 336 -22.61 -36.73 -29.64
N GLY A 337 -23.61 -37.50 -29.20
CA GLY A 337 -23.68 -37.97 -27.82
C GLY A 337 -22.57 -38.97 -27.53
N GLY A 338 -22.24 -39.10 -26.25
CA GLY A 338 -21.24 -40.03 -25.73
C GLY A 338 -20.97 -39.66 -24.29
N ASP A 339 -21.62 -40.39 -23.40
CA ASP A 339 -21.40 -40.43 -21.97
C ASP A 339 -19.91 -40.57 -21.63
N ASP A 340 -19.52 -40.00 -20.49
CA ASP A 340 -18.45 -40.52 -19.65
C ASP A 340 -18.65 -39.91 -18.25
N GLU A 341 -19.51 -40.59 -17.50
CA GLU A 341 -19.27 -40.85 -16.07
C GLU A 341 -17.91 -41.55 -15.93
N GLU A 342 -17.08 -41.10 -14.99
CA GLU A 342 -16.34 -41.93 -14.01
C GLU A 342 -15.17 -41.14 -13.36
N ASP A 343 -15.18 -41.22 -12.03
CA ASP A 343 -14.11 -41.07 -11.01
C ASP A 343 -13.26 -39.79 -10.82
#